data_AF-A0A924SQV1-F1
#
_entry.id   AF-A0A924SQV1-F1
#
_cell.length_a   1.000
_cell.length_b   1.000
_cell.length_c   1.000
_cell.angle_alpha   90.00
_cell.angle_beta   90.00
_cell.angle_gamma   90.00
#
_symmetry.space_group_name_H-M   'P 1'
#
loop_
_entity.id
_entity.type
_entity.pdbx_description
1 polymer ?
#
loop_
_entity_poly.entity_id
_entity_poly.type
_entity_poly.pdbx_seq_one_letter_code
_entity_poly.pdbx_strand_id
1 'polypeptide(L)'
;LNDQEAALDDMRRNIDAWWPLVDQVEVIVMTASGCGVTVKEYGHLLVLDPADAAKAQRISALTRDLSEIMPQFEIALGAKLKGKFAKKVAWHPPCTLQHGQQIRGKVEGVLRAAGVDVKLCADSHLCCGSAGTYSMLQPVLATELRDRKLANLLATEPEMIVSANIGCLNHLQSGTDTPVAHWIELIDQALA
;
A
#
# COMPACT_ATOMS: atom_id res chain seq x y z
N LEU A 1 0.47 -3.74 24.35
CA LEU A 1 0.46 -2.72 23.27
C LEU A 1 1.85 -2.46 22.67
N ASN A 2 2.95 -2.86 23.32
CA ASN A 2 4.30 -2.79 22.76
C ASN A 2 5.06 -4.09 23.11
N ASP A 3 4.49 -5.24 22.71
CA ASP A 3 5.13 -6.53 22.93
C ASP A 3 6.18 -6.77 21.83
N GLN A 4 7.35 -6.16 22.02
CA GLN A 4 8.41 -6.14 21.00
C GLN A 4 9.02 -7.53 20.81
N GLU A 5 9.14 -8.32 21.87
CA GLU A 5 9.69 -9.67 21.79
C GLU A 5 8.79 -10.57 20.95
N ALA A 6 7.47 -10.57 21.23
CA ALA A 6 6.52 -11.31 20.41
C ALA A 6 6.52 -10.84 18.94
N ALA A 7 6.64 -9.53 18.70
CA ALA A 7 6.73 -8.99 17.35
C ALA A 7 8.01 -9.48 16.61
N LEU A 8 9.16 -9.54 17.29
CA LEU A 8 10.38 -10.10 16.70
C LEU A 8 10.22 -11.60 16.40
N ASP A 9 9.56 -12.36 17.28
CA ASP A 9 9.25 -13.77 17.03
C ASP A 9 8.33 -13.95 15.82
N ASP A 10 7.35 -13.07 15.62
CA ASP A 10 6.49 -13.07 14.42
C ASP A 10 7.33 -12.84 13.15
N MET A 11 8.31 -11.92 13.20
CA MET A 11 9.20 -11.65 12.08
C MET A 11 10.07 -12.88 11.75
N ARG A 12 10.63 -13.55 12.77
CA ARG A 12 11.42 -14.79 12.59
C ARG A 12 10.57 -15.88 11.93
N ARG A 13 9.33 -16.09 12.40
CA ARG A 13 8.44 -17.09 11.80
C ARG A 13 8.09 -16.78 10.34
N ASN A 14 7.91 -15.52 9.99
CA ASN A 14 7.72 -15.12 8.60
C ASN A 14 8.97 -15.40 7.76
N ILE A 15 10.16 -15.07 8.27
CA ILE A 15 11.43 -15.36 7.60
C ILE A 15 11.57 -16.87 7.36
N ASP A 16 11.38 -17.70 8.37
CA ASP A 16 11.50 -19.16 8.25
C ASP A 16 10.49 -19.74 7.26
N ALA A 17 9.28 -19.20 7.18
CA ALA A 17 8.27 -19.61 6.20
C ALA A 17 8.67 -19.27 4.76
N TRP A 18 9.33 -18.12 4.54
CA TRP A 18 9.74 -17.67 3.20
C TRP A 18 11.09 -18.22 2.77
N TRP A 19 11.99 -18.50 3.72
CA TRP A 19 13.39 -18.85 3.47
C TRP A 19 13.59 -19.98 2.44
N PRO A 20 12.82 -21.10 2.45
CA PRO A 20 12.98 -22.17 1.47
C PRO A 20 12.69 -21.75 0.02
N LEU A 21 11.98 -20.64 -0.19
CA LEU A 21 11.56 -20.13 -1.49
C LEU A 21 12.44 -18.97 -1.99
N VAL A 22 13.28 -18.39 -1.13
CA VAL A 22 14.04 -17.16 -1.39
C VAL A 22 14.91 -17.24 -2.64
N ASP A 23 15.55 -18.38 -2.89
CA ASP A 23 16.43 -18.58 -4.05
C ASP A 23 15.66 -18.96 -5.33
N GLN A 24 14.33 -19.16 -5.22
CA GLN A 24 13.46 -19.52 -6.33
C GLN A 24 12.68 -18.32 -6.89
N VAL A 25 12.79 -17.15 -6.26
CA VAL A 25 12.04 -15.95 -6.61
C VAL A 25 12.96 -14.75 -6.79
N GLU A 26 12.58 -13.84 -7.67
CA GLU A 26 13.33 -12.60 -7.89
C GLU A 26 13.02 -11.55 -6.81
N VAL A 27 11.77 -11.53 -6.33
CA VAL A 27 11.25 -10.53 -5.39
C VAL A 27 10.12 -11.11 -4.53
N ILE A 28 9.95 -10.56 -3.34
CA ILE A 28 8.76 -10.75 -2.50
C ILE A 28 7.84 -9.55 -2.72
N VAL A 29 6.67 -9.77 -3.33
CA VAL A 29 5.74 -8.68 -3.65
C VAL A 29 4.80 -8.41 -2.48
N MET A 30 4.83 -7.19 -1.98
CA MET A 30 3.90 -6.70 -0.96
C MET A 30 2.82 -5.84 -1.59
N THR A 31 1.56 -6.20 -1.32
CA THR A 31 0.36 -5.50 -1.82
C THR A 31 -0.25 -4.57 -0.77
N ALA A 32 0.08 -4.74 0.51
CA ALA A 32 -0.30 -3.81 1.56
C ALA A 32 0.93 -2.98 1.96
N SER A 33 0.90 -1.67 1.69
CA SER A 33 2.05 -0.80 1.94
C SER A 33 2.44 -0.73 3.42
N GLY A 34 1.50 -0.98 4.34
CA GLY A 34 1.76 -1.11 5.77
C GLY A 34 2.57 -2.35 6.15
N CYS A 35 2.32 -3.50 5.50
CA CYS A 35 3.17 -4.68 5.65
C CYS A 35 4.52 -4.45 4.97
N GLY A 36 4.51 -3.84 3.78
CA GLY A 36 5.70 -3.56 2.99
C GLY A 36 6.75 -2.72 3.73
N VAL A 37 6.33 -1.66 4.44
CA VAL A 37 7.27 -0.87 5.26
C VAL A 37 7.90 -1.72 6.36
N THR A 38 7.11 -2.52 7.09
CA THR A 38 7.64 -3.33 8.20
C THR A 38 8.60 -4.42 7.70
N VAL A 39 8.26 -5.14 6.63
CA VAL A 39 9.12 -6.21 6.10
C VAL A 39 10.44 -5.65 5.55
N LYS A 40 10.41 -4.46 4.94
CA LYS A 40 11.63 -3.76 4.51
C LYS A 40 12.54 -3.33 5.68
N GLU A 41 12.00 -3.23 6.89
CA GLU A 41 12.76 -2.92 8.11
C GLU A 41 13.24 -4.18 8.87
N TYR A 42 12.90 -5.40 8.45
CA TYR A 42 13.31 -6.63 9.17
C TYR A 42 14.82 -6.70 9.40
N GLY A 43 15.64 -6.35 8.40
CA GLY A 43 17.09 -6.32 8.53
C GLY A 43 17.58 -5.38 9.64
N HIS A 44 16.92 -4.24 9.83
CA HIS A 44 17.22 -3.32 10.94
C HIS A 44 16.71 -3.87 12.28
N LEU A 45 15.49 -4.40 12.32
CA LEU A 45 14.83 -4.87 13.54
C LEU A 45 15.48 -6.12 14.13
N LEU A 46 16.03 -6.99 13.29
CA LEU A 46 16.71 -8.24 13.68
C LEU A 46 18.24 -8.13 13.58
N VAL A 47 18.81 -6.92 13.50
CA VAL A 47 20.26 -6.71 13.33
C VAL A 47 21.09 -7.31 14.48
N LEU A 48 20.53 -7.37 15.67
CA LEU A 48 21.17 -7.93 16.87
C LEU A 48 20.93 -9.43 17.04
N ASP A 49 20.25 -10.09 16.11
CA ASP A 49 19.98 -11.53 16.12
C ASP A 49 20.99 -12.27 15.23
N PRO A 50 22.03 -12.92 15.78
CA PRO A 50 23.06 -13.54 14.97
C PRO A 50 22.55 -14.67 14.08
N ALA A 51 21.45 -15.34 14.47
CA ALA A 51 20.90 -16.47 13.72
C ALA A 51 20.10 -16.00 12.50
N ASP A 52 19.40 -14.87 12.60
CA ASP A 52 18.46 -14.41 11.58
C ASP A 52 18.87 -13.11 10.88
N ALA A 53 19.85 -12.34 11.37
CA ALA A 53 20.22 -11.04 10.81
C ALA A 53 20.50 -11.09 9.30
N ALA A 54 21.27 -12.09 8.84
CA ALA A 54 21.58 -12.24 7.42
C ALA A 54 20.34 -12.58 6.57
N LYS A 55 19.46 -13.46 7.09
CA LYS A 55 18.21 -13.83 6.43
C LYS A 55 17.25 -12.63 6.37
N ALA A 56 17.09 -11.92 7.49
CA ALA A 56 16.26 -10.73 7.61
C ALA A 56 16.70 -9.64 6.63
N GLN A 57 18.00 -9.38 6.55
CA GLN A 57 18.56 -8.44 5.57
C GLN A 57 18.24 -8.84 4.14
N ARG A 58 18.34 -10.14 3.81
CA ARG A 58 18.01 -10.67 2.48
C ARG A 58 16.52 -10.52 2.17
N ILE A 59 15.64 -10.85 3.10
CA ILE A 59 14.18 -10.68 2.97
C ILE A 59 13.81 -9.21 2.77
N SER A 60 14.37 -8.29 3.57
CA SER A 60 14.17 -6.85 3.39
C SER A 60 14.63 -6.39 2.01
N ALA A 61 15.80 -6.85 1.54
CA ALA A 61 16.34 -6.50 0.24
C ALA A 61 15.53 -7.04 -0.94
N LEU A 62 14.87 -8.20 -0.80
CA LEU A 62 14.00 -8.81 -1.83
C LEU A 62 12.59 -8.23 -1.85
N THR A 63 12.17 -7.59 -0.76
CA THR A 63 10.80 -7.08 -0.64
C THR A 63 10.60 -5.86 -1.52
N ARG A 64 9.56 -5.90 -2.36
CA ARG A 64 9.15 -4.79 -3.21
C ARG A 64 7.67 -4.53 -3.01
N ASP A 65 7.30 -3.26 -2.94
CA ASP A 65 5.91 -2.86 -3.09
C ASP A 65 5.49 -3.10 -4.55
N LEU A 66 4.25 -3.51 -4.76
CA LEU A 66 3.70 -3.72 -6.10
C LEU A 66 3.91 -2.51 -7.03
N SER A 67 3.84 -1.28 -6.48
CA SER A 67 4.05 -0.04 -7.23
C SER A 67 5.48 0.14 -7.74
N GLU A 68 6.46 -0.62 -7.24
CA GLU A 68 7.83 -0.61 -7.75
C GLU A 68 8.01 -1.50 -8.97
N ILE A 69 7.15 -2.51 -9.14
CA ILE A 69 7.22 -3.49 -10.22
C ILE A 69 6.37 -3.05 -11.40
N MET A 70 5.15 -2.60 -11.14
CA MET A 70 4.17 -2.29 -12.19
C MET A 70 4.59 -1.25 -13.24
N PRO A 71 5.46 -0.26 -12.96
CA PRO A 71 5.93 0.69 -13.99
C PRO A 71 6.54 0.02 -15.23
N GLN A 72 7.17 -1.15 -15.10
CA GLN A 72 7.77 -1.85 -16.25
C GLN A 72 6.73 -2.38 -17.26
N PHE A 73 5.45 -2.41 -16.87
CA PHE A 73 4.35 -2.92 -17.69
C PHE A 73 3.47 -1.81 -18.27
N GLU A 74 3.79 -0.53 -18.07
CA GLU A 74 2.96 0.61 -18.48
C GLU A 74 2.58 0.58 -19.97
N ILE A 75 3.52 0.27 -20.85
CA ILE A 75 3.27 0.17 -22.31
C ILE A 75 2.27 -0.96 -22.62
N ALA A 76 2.49 -2.14 -22.03
CA ALA A 76 1.63 -3.29 -22.24
C ALA A 76 0.22 -3.06 -21.66
N LEU A 77 0.12 -2.42 -20.50
CA LEU A 77 -1.14 -2.03 -19.88
C LEU A 77 -1.90 -1.05 -20.76
N GLY A 78 -1.25 0.02 -21.24
CA GLY A 78 -1.88 1.00 -22.12
C GLY A 78 -2.42 0.38 -23.41
N ALA A 79 -1.70 -0.59 -23.99
CA ALA A 79 -2.17 -1.32 -25.16
C ALA A 79 -3.40 -2.20 -24.87
N LYS A 80 -3.42 -2.90 -23.73
CA LYS A 80 -4.49 -3.83 -23.35
C LYS A 80 -5.76 -3.15 -22.82
N LEU A 81 -5.60 -1.99 -22.18
CA LEU A 81 -6.67 -1.31 -21.44
C LEU A 81 -7.19 -0.05 -22.16
N LYS A 82 -6.72 0.19 -23.40
CA LYS A 82 -7.13 1.34 -24.20
C LYS A 82 -8.66 1.41 -24.31
N GLY A 83 -9.23 2.51 -23.81
CA GLY A 83 -10.66 2.78 -23.86
C GLY A 83 -11.51 1.93 -22.90
N LYS A 84 -10.89 1.15 -22.00
CA LYS A 84 -11.61 0.35 -21.00
C LYS A 84 -11.97 1.14 -19.73
N PHE A 85 -11.30 2.26 -19.47
CA PHE A 85 -11.61 3.13 -18.34
C PHE A 85 -12.38 4.37 -18.79
N ALA A 86 -13.55 4.57 -18.20
CA ALA A 86 -14.34 5.79 -18.31
C ALA A 86 -14.52 6.51 -16.95
N LYS A 87 -14.09 5.88 -15.85
CA LYS A 87 -14.39 6.34 -14.50
C LYS A 87 -13.36 7.33 -13.97
N LYS A 88 -13.83 8.39 -13.32
CA LYS A 88 -12.98 9.29 -12.51
C LYS A 88 -12.53 8.56 -11.25
N VAL A 89 -11.22 8.52 -10.98
CA VAL A 89 -10.66 7.81 -9.82
C VAL A 89 -9.88 8.77 -8.93
N ALA A 90 -10.21 8.78 -7.63
CA ALA A 90 -9.41 9.47 -6.63
C ALA A 90 -8.37 8.52 -6.03
N TRP A 91 -7.10 8.91 -6.09
CA TRP A 91 -6.01 8.18 -5.46
C TRP A 91 -5.75 8.68 -4.04
N HIS A 92 -5.86 7.77 -3.07
CA HIS A 92 -5.35 7.96 -1.72
C HIS A 92 -4.02 7.20 -1.55
N PRO A 93 -2.86 7.87 -1.70
CA PRO A 93 -1.57 7.26 -1.41
C PRO A 93 -1.42 7.06 0.12
N PRO A 94 -1.25 5.82 0.62
CA PRO A 94 -1.03 5.59 2.04
C PRO A 94 0.20 6.33 2.57
N CYS A 95 0.14 6.82 3.81
CA CYS A 95 1.30 7.44 4.47
C CYS A 95 2.48 6.46 4.61
N THR A 96 2.22 5.16 4.80
CA THR A 96 3.25 4.11 4.84
C THR A 96 3.96 3.93 3.50
N LEU A 97 3.28 4.19 2.38
CA LEU A 97 3.90 4.20 1.05
C LEU A 97 4.74 5.46 0.84
N GLN A 98 4.18 6.63 1.14
CA GLN A 98 4.81 7.93 0.87
C GLN A 98 5.96 8.31 1.79
N HIS A 99 5.87 7.95 3.06
CA HIS A 99 6.82 8.37 4.11
C HIS A 99 7.61 7.18 4.65
N GLY A 100 6.96 6.05 4.86
CA GLY A 100 7.62 4.83 5.33
C GLY A 100 8.53 4.24 4.25
N GLN A 101 7.96 3.89 3.11
CA GLN A 101 8.71 3.33 1.99
C GLN A 101 9.31 4.38 1.05
N GLN A 102 8.96 5.67 1.23
CA GLN A 102 9.40 6.78 0.39
C GLN A 102 9.09 6.62 -1.11
N ILE A 103 8.00 5.92 -1.43
CA ILE A 103 7.53 5.70 -2.81
C ILE A 103 6.41 6.69 -3.12
N ARG A 104 6.58 7.48 -4.19
CA ARG A 104 5.63 8.51 -4.64
C ARG A 104 5.53 8.54 -6.15
N GLY A 105 4.35 8.86 -6.69
CA GLY A 105 4.13 9.08 -8.12
C GLY A 105 4.10 7.83 -9.00
N LYS A 106 4.56 6.66 -8.51
CA LYS A 106 4.63 5.42 -9.30
C LYS A 106 3.24 4.88 -9.64
N VAL A 107 2.34 4.79 -8.65
CA VAL A 107 0.98 4.27 -8.87
C VAL A 107 0.22 5.17 -9.84
N GLU A 108 0.36 6.48 -9.69
CA GLU A 108 -0.27 7.46 -10.57
C GLU A 108 0.25 7.37 -12.01
N GLY A 109 1.54 7.12 -12.20
CA GLY A 109 2.12 6.82 -13.51
C GLY A 109 1.46 5.60 -14.16
N VAL A 110 1.40 4.49 -13.42
CA VAL A 110 0.81 3.23 -13.90
C VAL A 110 -0.67 3.39 -14.24
N LEU A 111 -1.46 4.02 -13.36
CA LEU A 111 -2.88 4.26 -13.59
C LEU A 111 -3.12 5.16 -14.82
N ARG A 112 -2.32 6.22 -15.01
CA ARG A 112 -2.41 7.08 -16.20
C ARG A 112 -2.02 6.33 -17.47
N ALA A 113 -0.96 5.52 -17.43
CA ALA A 113 -0.55 4.70 -18.56
C ALA A 113 -1.62 3.68 -18.97
N ALA A 114 -2.37 3.15 -17.99
CA ALA A 114 -3.54 2.30 -18.22
C ALA A 114 -4.76 3.06 -18.77
N GLY A 115 -4.74 4.40 -18.83
CA GLY A 115 -5.82 5.24 -19.33
C GLY A 115 -6.84 5.69 -18.27
N VAL A 116 -6.51 5.56 -16.98
CA VAL A 116 -7.38 6.00 -15.88
C VAL A 116 -7.26 7.51 -15.68
N ASP A 117 -8.40 8.21 -15.55
CA ASP A 117 -8.45 9.60 -15.07
C ASP A 117 -8.25 9.64 -13.55
N VAL A 118 -6.99 9.47 -13.13
CA VAL A 118 -6.58 9.45 -11.73
C VAL A 118 -6.23 10.85 -11.21
N LYS A 119 -6.85 11.24 -10.11
CA LYS A 119 -6.62 12.51 -9.42
C LYS A 119 -6.08 12.30 -8.01
N LEU A 120 -5.10 13.12 -7.63
CA LEU A 120 -4.74 13.29 -6.22
C LEU A 120 -5.65 14.36 -5.60
N CYS A 121 -6.08 14.12 -4.37
CA CYS A 121 -6.78 15.12 -3.58
C CYS A 121 -5.83 16.16 -2.98
N ALA A 122 -6.39 17.29 -2.53
CA ALA A 122 -5.68 18.24 -1.69
C ALA A 122 -5.13 17.55 -0.42
N ASP A 123 -3.94 17.96 0.02
CA ASP A 123 -3.25 17.39 1.17
C ASP A 123 -3.09 15.86 1.12
N SER A 124 -2.89 15.30 -0.08
CA SER A 124 -2.76 13.86 -0.33
C SER A 124 -1.72 13.16 0.56
N HIS A 125 -0.69 13.88 1.00
CA HIS A 125 0.37 13.41 1.90
C HIS A 125 -0.06 13.17 3.36
N LEU A 126 -1.20 13.72 3.79
CA LEU A 126 -1.71 13.55 5.15
C LEU A 126 -2.36 12.17 5.36
N CYS A 127 -2.14 11.60 6.54
CA CYS A 127 -2.68 10.31 6.97
C CYS A 127 -4.22 10.33 7.01
N CYS A 128 -4.85 9.20 6.67
CA CYS A 128 -6.30 9.00 6.78
C CYS A 128 -6.77 8.65 8.21
N GLY A 129 -5.85 8.39 9.15
CA GLY A 129 -6.18 8.05 10.54
C GLY A 129 -6.29 6.55 10.83
N SER A 130 -6.09 5.65 9.85
CA SER A 130 -6.26 4.19 10.02
C SER A 130 -5.12 3.48 10.78
N ALA A 131 -4.33 4.19 11.57
CA ALA A 131 -3.03 3.71 12.08
C ALA A 131 -3.17 2.65 13.18
N GLY A 132 -3.49 1.41 12.81
CA GLY A 132 -3.44 0.23 13.68
C GLY A 132 -4.06 0.43 15.07
N THR A 133 -3.26 0.19 16.12
CA THR A 133 -3.71 0.38 17.52
C THR A 133 -4.02 1.83 17.88
N TYR A 134 -3.37 2.80 17.23
CA TYR A 134 -3.65 4.22 17.47
C TYR A 134 -5.09 4.58 17.10
N SER A 135 -5.62 4.06 15.99
CA SER A 135 -7.01 4.36 15.61
C SER A 135 -8.02 3.75 16.57
N MET A 136 -7.69 2.65 17.24
CA MET A 136 -8.53 2.05 18.29
C MET A 136 -8.47 2.83 19.60
N LEU A 137 -7.29 3.34 19.96
CA LEU A 137 -7.07 4.10 21.19
C LEU A 137 -7.50 5.56 21.07
N GLN A 138 -7.51 6.11 19.86
CA GLN A 138 -7.86 7.50 19.55
C GLN A 138 -8.95 7.55 18.45
N PRO A 139 -10.13 6.95 18.68
CA PRO A 139 -11.15 6.78 17.65
C PRO A 139 -11.76 8.11 17.16
N VAL A 140 -11.87 9.09 18.05
CA VAL A 140 -12.36 10.44 17.70
C VAL A 140 -11.44 11.09 16.67
N LEU A 141 -10.15 11.18 16.98
CA LEU A 141 -9.16 11.77 16.07
C LEU A 141 -9.02 10.95 14.78
N ALA A 142 -9.05 9.62 14.86
CA ALA A 142 -8.99 8.77 13.67
C ALA A 142 -10.16 9.03 12.70
N THR A 143 -11.35 9.29 13.25
CA THR A 143 -12.55 9.63 12.48
C THR A 143 -12.46 11.04 11.90
N GLU A 144 -12.00 12.03 12.68
CA GLU A 144 -11.77 13.39 12.17
C GLU A 144 -10.77 13.43 11.01
N LEU A 145 -9.66 12.68 11.12
CA LEU A 145 -8.67 12.54 10.06
C LEU A 145 -9.26 11.88 8.81
N ARG A 146 -10.09 10.85 8.99
CA ARG A 146 -10.80 10.17 7.90
C ARG A 146 -11.72 11.13 7.17
N ASP A 147 -12.58 11.81 7.90
CA ASP A 147 -13.64 12.65 7.33
C ASP A 147 -13.02 13.83 6.58
N ARG A 148 -11.95 14.43 7.12
CA ARG A 148 -11.15 15.43 6.41
C ARG A 148 -10.54 14.88 5.12
N LYS A 149 -9.98 13.66 5.17
CA LYS A 149 -9.41 13.02 3.97
C LYS A 149 -10.48 12.73 2.92
N LEU A 150 -11.64 12.22 3.34
CA LEU A 150 -12.78 11.94 2.46
C LEU A 150 -13.33 13.22 1.84
N ALA A 151 -13.46 14.31 2.59
CA ALA A 151 -13.87 15.60 2.02
C ALA A 151 -12.96 16.03 0.85
N ASN A 152 -11.64 15.92 1.02
CA ASN A 152 -10.69 16.25 -0.04
C ASN A 152 -10.74 15.27 -1.23
N LEU A 153 -10.95 13.97 -0.98
CA LEU A 153 -11.10 12.97 -2.03
C LEU A 153 -12.38 13.19 -2.83
N LEU A 154 -13.51 13.39 -2.15
CA LEU A 154 -14.82 13.59 -2.77
C LEU A 154 -14.93 14.92 -3.53
N ALA A 155 -14.18 15.94 -3.11
CA ALA A 155 -14.06 17.19 -3.88
C ALA A 155 -13.45 17.02 -5.29
N THR A 156 -12.83 15.86 -5.57
CA THR A 156 -12.37 15.52 -6.94
C THR A 156 -13.46 14.89 -7.82
N GLU A 157 -14.66 14.72 -7.27
CA GLU A 157 -15.83 14.03 -7.86
C GLU A 157 -15.50 12.62 -8.39
N PRO A 158 -14.90 11.74 -7.56
CA PRO A 158 -14.55 10.40 -8.01
C PRO A 158 -15.78 9.50 -8.08
N GLU A 159 -15.78 8.59 -9.04
CA GLU A 159 -16.70 7.44 -9.06
C GLU A 159 -16.16 6.28 -8.22
N MET A 160 -14.86 6.30 -7.92
CA MET A 160 -14.18 5.33 -7.07
C MET A 160 -12.95 5.96 -6.42
N ILE A 161 -12.69 5.58 -5.17
CA ILE A 161 -11.44 5.88 -4.47
C ILE A 161 -10.57 4.62 -4.52
N VAL A 162 -9.27 4.78 -4.80
CA VAL A 162 -8.31 3.67 -4.71
C VAL A 162 -7.19 3.96 -3.73
N SER A 163 -6.69 2.93 -3.06
CA SER A 163 -5.54 3.00 -2.16
C SER A 163 -4.66 1.73 -2.25
N ALA A 164 -3.55 1.68 -1.49
CA ALA A 164 -2.59 0.55 -1.48
C ALA A 164 -2.38 -0.08 -0.09
N ASN A 165 -3.32 0.13 0.84
CA ASN A 165 -3.19 -0.43 2.17
C ASN A 165 -4.56 -0.81 2.74
N ILE A 166 -4.72 -2.06 3.15
CA ILE A 166 -6.00 -2.60 3.63
C ILE A 166 -6.60 -1.80 4.79
N GLY A 167 -5.76 -1.31 5.71
CA GLY A 167 -6.21 -0.43 6.79
C GLY A 167 -6.80 0.88 6.28
N CYS A 168 -6.20 1.48 5.26
CA CYS A 168 -6.72 2.69 4.64
C CYS A 168 -8.02 2.41 3.87
N LEU A 169 -8.09 1.29 3.14
CA LEU A 169 -9.28 0.87 2.39
C LEU A 169 -10.49 0.75 3.32
N ASN A 170 -10.38 -0.07 4.36
CA ASN A 170 -11.47 -0.32 5.30
C ASN A 170 -11.87 0.97 6.06
N HIS A 171 -10.87 1.75 6.48
CA HIS A 171 -11.13 2.98 7.23
C HIS A 171 -11.84 4.02 6.37
N LEU A 172 -11.41 4.25 5.14
CA LEU A 172 -12.06 5.20 4.24
C LEU A 172 -13.45 4.72 3.82
N GLN A 173 -13.61 3.43 3.48
CA GLN A 173 -14.91 2.88 3.07
C GLN A 173 -15.98 3.07 4.17
N SER A 174 -15.60 3.03 5.44
CA SER A 174 -16.52 3.24 6.56
C SER A 174 -17.12 4.67 6.66
N GLY A 175 -16.62 5.63 5.88
CA GLY A 175 -17.06 7.03 5.93
C GLY A 175 -17.67 7.55 4.62
N THR A 176 -17.86 6.71 3.60
CA THR A 176 -18.41 7.15 2.31
C THR A 176 -19.13 6.01 1.59
N ASP A 177 -20.14 6.36 0.79
CA ASP A 177 -20.81 5.43 -0.14
C ASP A 177 -20.03 5.26 -1.46
N THR A 178 -19.04 6.13 -1.72
CA THR A 178 -18.17 5.98 -2.90
C THR A 178 -17.32 4.72 -2.73
N PRO A 179 -17.31 3.78 -3.69
CA PRO A 179 -16.54 2.55 -3.56
C PRO A 179 -15.05 2.82 -3.34
N VAL A 180 -14.46 2.12 -2.36
CA VAL A 180 -13.03 2.17 -2.06
C VAL A 180 -12.42 0.80 -2.35
N ALA A 181 -11.42 0.75 -3.24
CA ALA A 181 -10.81 -0.50 -3.68
C ALA A 181 -9.28 -0.44 -3.71
N HIS A 182 -8.61 -1.59 -3.78
CA HIS A 182 -7.16 -1.58 -4.01
C HIS A 182 -6.87 -1.16 -5.47
N TRP A 183 -5.87 -0.31 -5.69
CA TRP A 183 -5.59 0.21 -7.04
C TRP A 183 -5.28 -0.87 -8.08
N ILE A 184 -4.71 -2.01 -7.67
CA ILE A 184 -4.47 -3.13 -8.60
C ILE A 184 -5.77 -3.84 -9.00
N GLU A 185 -6.79 -3.86 -8.15
CA GLU A 185 -8.07 -4.50 -8.46
C GLU A 185 -8.78 -3.73 -9.59
N LEU A 186 -8.59 -2.41 -9.64
CA LEU A 186 -9.07 -1.60 -10.77
C LEU A 186 -8.45 -2.04 -12.10
N ILE A 187 -7.16 -2.39 -12.10
CA ILE A 187 -6.47 -2.90 -13.29
C ILE A 187 -6.94 -4.31 -13.64
N ASP A 188 -7.04 -5.19 -12.64
CA ASP A 188 -7.47 -6.58 -12.80
C ASP A 188 -8.90 -6.66 -13.39
N GLN A 189 -9.85 -5.91 -12.82
CA GLN A 189 -11.23 -5.84 -13.31
C GLN A 189 -11.33 -5.37 -14.77
N ALA A 190 -10.43 -4.49 -15.21
CA ALA A 190 -10.42 -4.03 -16.59
C ALA A 190 -9.69 -5.01 -17.54
N LEU A 191 -8.88 -5.93 -17.02
CA LEU A 191 -8.22 -6.97 -17.83
C LEU A 191 -9.14 -8.15 -18.13
N ALA A 192 -10.12 -8.41 -17.27
CA ALA A 192 -11.22 -9.35 -17.52
C ALA A 192 -12.02 -8.98 -18.79
#